data_AF-A0A6A2WBY6-F1
#
_entry.id   AF-A0A6A2WBY6-F1
#
_cell.length_a   1.000
_cell.length_b   1.000
_cell.length_c   1.000
_cell.angle_alpha   90.00
_cell.angle_beta   90.00
_cell.angle_gamma   90.00
#
_symmetry.space_group_name_H-M   'P 1'
#
loop_
_entity.id
_entity.type
_entity.pdbx_description
1 polymer ?
#
loop_
_entity_poly.entity_id
_entity_poly.type
_entity_poly.pdbx_seq_one_letter_code
_entity_poly.pdbx_strand_id
1 'polypeptide(L)'
;MRLLGGNIPDPPNGGWLPARANTDPQLTAVKNAVAYRHAAVQSPQVKPVEWPKPTDEDYKLVYSWLDAARERGETVADTDAVRAGDMANRESYRKAGVTTYRRVIHPELSHTGTCGLCVVAADRTYHIKDLNPIHDHCHCTVMPILNGNDPGLSLNRNDLDTIYSHAGGNKAWQLASVNVTVGEHGEIGPIFDKTGHLQHNDGYVDWTGDTKYVEPDHDMSVQQLETMLTRSRSLLEAMQSVEDTGRAETLDSDGRELNIRPSKSLANAIRYQKAFAVSLRSMLNTSGV
;
A
#
# COMPACT_ATOMS: atom_id res chain seq x y z
N MET A 1 -24.49 17.78 0.75
CA MET A 1 -23.46 17.46 1.77
C MET A 1 -22.26 18.34 1.47
N ARG A 2 -22.07 19.39 2.27
CA ARG A 2 -21.07 20.45 2.06
C ARG A 2 -19.77 19.94 2.68
N LEU A 3 -18.83 19.48 1.85
CA LEU A 3 -17.51 19.06 2.31
C LEU A 3 -16.84 20.28 2.99
N LEU A 4 -16.32 20.04 4.19
CA LEU A 4 -15.73 21.04 5.06
C LEU A 4 -14.59 21.76 4.33
N GLY A 5 -14.76 23.06 4.08
CA GLY A 5 -13.77 23.96 3.50
C GLY A 5 -12.71 24.33 4.53
N GLY A 6 -11.85 23.39 4.88
CA GLY A 6 -10.53 23.68 5.43
C GLY A 6 -9.56 23.86 4.26
N ASN A 7 -8.83 24.97 4.23
CA ASN A 7 -7.65 25.09 3.37
C ASN A 7 -6.68 23.97 3.78
N ILE A 8 -6.61 22.91 2.96
CA ILE A 8 -5.47 22.00 2.99
C ILE A 8 -4.28 22.88 2.61
N PRO A 9 -3.28 23.08 3.49
CA PRO A 9 -2.09 23.81 3.11
C PRO A 9 -1.49 23.14 1.88
N ASP A 10 -1.16 23.91 0.85
CA ASP A 10 -0.39 23.37 -0.27
C ASP A 10 0.84 22.67 0.32
N PRO A 11 1.16 21.44 -0.12
CA PRO A 11 2.35 20.76 0.33
C PRO A 11 3.53 21.71 0.11
N PRO A 12 4.51 21.80 1.04
CA PRO A 12 5.49 22.90 1.08
C PRO A 12 6.35 23.13 -0.18
N ASN A 13 6.17 22.37 -1.26
CA ASN A 13 6.87 22.51 -2.53
C ASN A 13 6.00 22.28 -3.77
N GLY A 14 4.67 22.39 -3.72
CA GLY A 14 3.82 22.08 -4.91
C GLY A 14 4.12 20.70 -5.52
N GLY A 15 4.64 19.80 -4.69
CA GLY A 15 5.30 18.58 -5.13
C GLY A 15 4.26 17.57 -5.56
N TRP A 16 4.32 17.20 -6.83
CA TRP A 16 3.65 16.01 -7.31
C TRP A 16 4.11 14.80 -6.47
N LEU A 17 3.14 14.04 -5.94
CA LEU A 17 3.40 12.79 -5.24
C LEU A 17 3.18 11.65 -6.25
N PRO A 18 4.23 10.89 -6.60
CA PRO A 18 4.07 9.73 -7.46
C PRO A 18 3.13 8.71 -6.86
N ALA A 19 2.31 8.09 -7.71
CA ALA A 19 1.70 6.83 -7.34
C ALA A 19 2.77 5.72 -7.17
N ARG A 20 2.36 4.58 -6.59
CA ARG A 20 3.22 3.41 -6.37
C ARG A 20 3.78 2.88 -7.69
N ALA A 21 4.96 2.26 -7.66
CA ALA A 21 5.53 1.60 -8.83
C ALA A 21 4.70 0.37 -9.21
N ASN A 22 4.72 -0.03 -10.49
CA ASN A 22 4.15 -1.30 -10.97
C ASN A 22 2.66 -1.54 -10.63
N THR A 23 1.94 -0.53 -10.16
CA THR A 23 0.51 -0.54 -9.85
C THR A 23 -0.05 0.84 -10.15
N ASP A 24 -1.36 1.04 -10.04
CA ASP A 24 -1.97 2.35 -10.23
C ASP A 24 -2.99 2.66 -9.12
N PRO A 25 -3.39 3.93 -8.94
CA PRO A 25 -4.37 4.30 -7.91
C PRO A 25 -5.68 3.52 -7.96
N GLN A 26 -6.15 3.12 -9.15
CA GLN A 26 -7.37 2.33 -9.29
C GLN A 26 -7.14 0.90 -8.81
N LEU A 27 -6.02 0.27 -9.20
CA LEU A 27 -5.63 -1.07 -8.74
C LEU A 27 -5.36 -1.12 -7.23
N THR A 28 -4.81 -0.05 -6.67
CA THR A 28 -4.63 0.09 -5.22
C THR A 28 -5.97 0.19 -4.50
N ALA A 29 -6.91 1.01 -5.00
CA ALA A 29 -8.23 1.18 -4.40
C ALA A 29 -9.08 -0.10 -4.40
N VAL A 30 -8.94 -0.96 -5.41
CA VAL A 30 -9.70 -2.22 -5.46
C VAL A 30 -9.21 -3.28 -4.46
N LYS A 31 -8.00 -3.13 -3.88
CA LYS A 31 -7.46 -4.10 -2.91
C LYS A 31 -8.42 -4.35 -1.74
N ASN A 32 -9.08 -3.31 -1.22
CA ASN A 32 -10.05 -3.41 -0.13
C ASN A 32 -11.27 -4.24 -0.54
N ALA A 33 -11.81 -3.94 -1.73
CA ALA A 33 -13.00 -4.60 -2.26
C ALA A 33 -12.75 -6.09 -2.51
N VAL A 34 -11.51 -6.49 -2.76
CA VAL A 34 -11.21 -7.90 -2.98
C VAL A 34 -10.69 -8.63 -1.76
N ALA A 35 -10.13 -7.96 -0.76
CA ALA A 35 -10.00 -8.55 0.58
C ALA A 35 -11.37 -9.01 1.11
N TYR A 36 -12.40 -8.16 0.97
CA TYR A 36 -13.80 -8.54 1.23
C TYR A 36 -14.21 -9.79 0.44
N ARG A 37 -14.03 -9.77 -0.89
CA ARG A 37 -14.46 -10.87 -1.75
C ARG A 37 -13.73 -12.16 -1.40
N HIS A 38 -12.43 -12.09 -1.11
CA HIS A 38 -11.62 -13.24 -0.72
C HIS A 38 -12.17 -13.88 0.56
N ALA A 39 -12.47 -13.08 1.59
CA ALA A 39 -13.08 -13.58 2.82
C ALA A 39 -14.47 -14.19 2.56
N ALA A 40 -15.29 -13.55 1.71
CA ALA A 40 -16.63 -14.02 1.39
C ALA A 40 -16.63 -15.35 0.61
N VAL A 41 -15.73 -15.54 -0.37
CA VAL A 41 -15.71 -16.77 -1.19
C VAL A 41 -15.28 -18.01 -0.40
N GLN A 42 -14.62 -17.84 0.75
CA GLN A 42 -14.30 -18.96 1.65
C GLN A 42 -15.56 -19.53 2.33
N SER A 43 -16.68 -18.82 2.32
CA SER A 43 -17.96 -19.24 2.90
C SER A 43 -19.10 -19.15 1.87
N PRO A 44 -19.06 -19.92 0.77
CA PRO A 44 -19.98 -19.79 -0.35
C PRO A 44 -21.44 -20.10 -0.02
N GLN A 45 -21.69 -20.77 1.12
CA GLN A 45 -23.02 -21.05 1.66
C GLN A 45 -23.73 -19.81 2.21
N VAL A 46 -22.99 -18.77 2.59
CA VAL A 46 -23.54 -17.53 3.14
C VAL A 46 -23.59 -16.48 2.03
N LYS A 47 -24.80 -16.09 1.62
CA LYS A 47 -25.03 -15.08 0.56
C LYS A 47 -26.10 -14.09 1.01
N PRO A 48 -25.72 -13.07 1.80
CA PRO A 48 -26.68 -12.09 2.30
C PRO A 48 -27.27 -11.29 1.14
N VAL A 49 -28.60 -11.28 1.04
CA VAL A 49 -29.32 -10.37 0.13
C VAL A 49 -29.38 -8.96 0.72
N GLU A 50 -29.42 -8.88 2.05
CA GLU A 50 -29.36 -7.65 2.85
C GLU A 50 -28.33 -7.83 3.98
N TRP A 51 -27.84 -6.73 4.55
CA TRP A 51 -26.91 -6.79 5.67
C TRP A 51 -27.56 -7.43 6.90
N PRO A 52 -26.94 -8.48 7.50
CA PRO A 52 -27.50 -9.13 8.68
C PRO A 52 -27.50 -8.17 9.88
N LYS A 53 -28.49 -8.34 10.75
CA LYS A 53 -28.57 -7.64 12.04
C LYS A 53 -27.67 -8.33 13.06
N PRO A 54 -27.23 -7.63 14.14
CA PRO A 54 -26.39 -8.22 15.18
C PRO A 54 -26.94 -9.49 15.85
N THR A 55 -28.25 -9.71 15.76
CA THR A 55 -28.95 -10.88 16.30
C THR A 55 -28.92 -12.10 15.37
N ASP A 56 -28.55 -11.92 14.11
CA ASP A 56 -28.61 -12.96 13.10
C ASP A 56 -27.40 -13.90 13.23
N GLU A 57 -27.60 -15.19 12.94
CA GLU A 57 -26.57 -16.23 13.08
C GLU A 57 -25.30 -15.90 12.27
N ASP A 58 -25.49 -15.44 11.03
CA ASP A 58 -24.41 -15.13 10.10
C ASP A 58 -23.74 -13.77 10.35
N TYR A 59 -24.23 -12.95 11.30
CA TYR A 59 -23.76 -11.58 11.50
C TYR A 59 -22.24 -11.49 11.66
N LYS A 60 -21.68 -12.30 12.57
CA LYS A 60 -20.24 -12.25 12.87
C LYS A 60 -19.38 -12.61 11.66
N LEU A 61 -19.85 -13.57 10.86
CA LEU A 61 -19.14 -14.01 9.66
C LEU A 61 -19.23 -12.94 8.55
N VAL A 62 -20.40 -12.38 8.29
CA VAL A 62 -20.54 -11.31 7.28
C VAL A 62 -19.78 -10.05 7.71
N TYR A 63 -19.78 -9.74 9.00
CA TYR A 63 -19.03 -8.60 9.54
C TYR A 63 -17.51 -8.81 9.44
N SER A 64 -16.99 -10.03 9.59
CA SER A 64 -15.55 -10.28 9.42
C SER A 64 -15.06 -10.05 7.99
N TRP A 65 -15.93 -10.18 6.98
CA TRP A 65 -15.58 -9.82 5.60
C TRP A 65 -15.40 -8.32 5.43
N LEU A 66 -16.23 -7.51 6.09
CA LEU A 66 -16.08 -6.05 6.13
C LEU A 66 -14.82 -5.66 6.90
N ASP A 67 -14.52 -6.37 7.99
CA ASP A 67 -13.31 -6.16 8.78
C ASP A 67 -12.04 -6.42 7.94
N ALA A 68 -12.01 -7.51 7.17
CA ALA A 68 -10.90 -7.78 6.24
C ALA A 68 -10.73 -6.66 5.18
N ALA A 69 -11.83 -6.09 4.70
CA ALA A 69 -11.79 -4.95 3.77
C ALA A 69 -11.24 -3.68 4.44
N ARG A 70 -11.62 -3.47 5.70
CA ARG A 70 -11.17 -2.35 6.54
C ARG A 70 -9.68 -2.46 6.83
N GLU A 71 -9.23 -3.59 7.37
CA GLU A 71 -7.82 -3.86 7.68
C GLU A 71 -6.94 -3.63 6.44
N ARG A 72 -7.39 -4.13 5.27
CA ARG A 72 -6.66 -3.88 4.02
C ARG A 72 -6.60 -2.39 3.66
N GLY A 73 -7.67 -1.64 3.89
CA GLY A 73 -7.70 -0.20 3.67
C GLY A 73 -6.77 0.56 4.61
N GLU A 74 -6.71 0.17 5.87
CA GLU A 74 -5.78 0.72 6.87
C GLU A 74 -4.33 0.44 6.47
N THR A 75 -3.98 -0.81 6.11
CA THR A 75 -2.65 -1.17 5.58
C THR A 75 -2.24 -0.32 4.38
N VAL A 76 -3.15 -0.11 3.41
CA VAL A 76 -2.86 0.70 2.22
C VAL A 76 -2.58 2.15 2.61
N ALA A 77 -3.41 2.74 3.47
CA ALA A 77 -3.26 4.11 3.93
C ALA A 77 -1.95 4.31 4.72
N ASP A 78 -1.63 3.38 5.63
CA ASP A 78 -0.40 3.44 6.43
C ASP A 78 0.84 3.30 5.56
N THR A 79 0.82 2.40 4.58
CA THR A 79 1.91 2.24 3.61
C THR A 79 2.16 3.54 2.83
N ASP A 80 1.09 4.20 2.37
CA ASP A 80 1.21 5.45 1.61
C ASP A 80 1.72 6.60 2.48
N ALA A 81 1.29 6.68 3.75
CA ALA A 81 1.77 7.67 4.70
C ALA A 81 3.27 7.52 4.99
N VAL A 82 3.73 6.28 5.25
CA VAL A 82 5.16 5.98 5.46
C VAL A 82 5.98 6.36 4.24
N ARG A 83 5.54 5.96 3.04
CA ARG A 83 6.21 6.28 1.78
C ARG A 83 6.30 7.79 1.52
N ALA A 84 5.21 8.52 1.74
CA ALA A 84 5.20 9.98 1.57
C ALA A 84 6.18 10.67 2.52
N GLY A 85 6.24 10.24 3.79
CA GLY A 85 7.22 10.73 4.76
C GLY A 85 8.66 10.43 4.34
N ASP A 86 8.93 9.20 3.90
CA ASP A 86 10.24 8.78 3.40
C ASP A 86 10.69 9.60 2.18
N MET A 87 9.78 9.86 1.23
CA MET A 87 10.03 10.71 0.07
C MET A 87 10.39 12.16 0.46
N ALA A 88 9.60 12.77 1.35
CA ALA A 88 9.83 14.13 1.82
C ALA A 88 11.17 14.27 2.58
N ASN A 89 11.51 13.27 3.39
CA ASN A 89 12.79 13.20 4.08
C ASN A 89 13.95 13.06 3.09
N ARG A 90 13.82 12.20 2.08
CA ARG A 90 14.84 11.98 1.04
C ARG A 90 15.14 13.26 0.26
N GLU A 91 14.11 13.99 -0.15
CA GLU A 91 14.28 15.27 -0.84
C GLU A 91 15.00 16.29 0.05
N SER A 92 14.56 16.42 1.31
CA SER A 92 15.15 17.34 2.29
C SER A 92 16.62 17.02 2.55
N TYR A 93 16.94 15.74 2.72
CA TYR A 93 18.30 15.26 2.94
C TYR A 93 19.22 15.49 1.73
N ARG A 94 18.72 15.23 0.51
CA ARG A 94 19.47 15.53 -0.73
C ARG A 94 19.80 17.02 -0.82
N LYS A 95 18.82 17.90 -0.56
CA LYS A 95 19.02 19.37 -0.55
C LYS A 95 20.04 19.79 0.51
N ALA A 96 20.09 19.10 1.64
CA ALA A 96 21.02 19.37 2.74
C ALA A 96 22.40 18.71 2.58
N GLY A 97 22.67 17.99 1.48
CA GLY A 97 23.95 17.30 1.25
C GLY A 97 24.21 16.14 2.22
N VAL A 98 23.18 15.62 2.87
CA VAL A 98 23.28 14.44 3.74
C VAL A 98 23.50 13.22 2.84
N THR A 99 24.43 12.33 3.22
CA THR A 99 24.71 11.09 2.48
C THR A 99 24.22 9.83 3.19
N THR A 100 24.07 9.90 4.51
CA THR A 100 23.77 8.77 5.39
C THR A 100 22.76 9.13 6.47
N TYR A 101 21.99 8.16 6.92
CA TYR A 101 21.02 8.30 7.99
C TYR A 101 20.92 7.00 8.79
N ARG A 102 20.26 7.07 9.94
CA ARG A 102 19.81 5.91 10.71
C ARG A 102 18.34 6.00 11.04
N ARG A 103 17.78 4.93 11.57
CA ARG A 103 16.39 4.92 12.05
C ARG A 103 16.34 5.08 13.56
N VAL A 104 15.29 5.74 14.03
CA VAL A 104 14.98 5.96 15.45
C VAL A 104 13.67 5.25 15.73
N ILE A 105 13.70 4.30 16.65
CA ILE A 105 12.51 3.55 17.08
C ILE A 105 11.71 4.39 18.09
N HIS A 106 10.38 4.32 17.99
CA HIS A 106 9.46 4.95 18.93
C HIS A 106 8.60 3.88 19.63
N PRO A 107 9.15 3.09 20.57
CA PRO A 107 8.37 2.11 21.33
C PRO A 107 7.18 2.74 22.05
N GLU A 108 7.24 4.02 22.38
CA GLU A 108 6.17 4.80 23.00
C GLU A 108 4.92 4.98 22.12
N LEU A 109 5.05 4.79 20.80
CA LEU A 109 3.95 4.86 19.85
C LEU A 109 3.31 3.49 19.59
N SER A 110 3.83 2.41 20.19
CA SER A 110 3.35 1.04 20.01
C SER A 110 2.72 0.48 21.28
N HIS A 111 1.53 -0.13 21.15
CA HIS A 111 0.89 -0.86 22.24
C HIS A 111 1.62 -2.15 22.64
N THR A 112 2.35 -2.76 21.70
CA THR A 112 3.06 -4.04 21.88
C THR A 112 4.58 -3.88 21.95
N GLY A 113 5.09 -2.65 21.82
CA GLY A 113 6.51 -2.33 21.79
C GLY A 113 7.14 -2.33 20.39
N THR A 114 8.46 -2.22 20.33
CA THR A 114 9.21 -2.20 19.06
C THR A 114 9.41 -3.63 18.55
N CYS A 115 9.02 -3.91 17.31
CA CYS A 115 9.26 -5.23 16.72
C CYS A 115 10.77 -5.45 16.46
N GLY A 116 11.23 -6.71 16.49
CA GLY A 116 12.65 -7.03 16.32
C GLY A 116 13.25 -6.50 15.02
N LEU A 117 12.42 -6.35 13.97
CA LEU A 117 12.83 -5.76 12.71
C LEU A 117 13.19 -4.27 12.85
N CYS A 118 12.35 -3.45 13.49
CA CYS A 118 12.65 -2.02 13.65
C CYS A 118 13.90 -1.81 14.54
N VAL A 119 14.20 -2.71 15.49
CA VAL A 119 15.45 -2.65 16.28
C VAL A 119 16.68 -2.96 15.44
N VAL A 120 16.66 -4.05 14.66
CA VAL A 120 17.74 -4.38 13.71
C VAL A 120 17.92 -3.27 12.67
N ALA A 121 16.82 -2.65 12.24
CA ALA A 121 16.89 -1.54 11.33
C ALA A 121 17.54 -0.30 11.97
N ALA A 122 17.28 -0.02 13.24
CA ALA A 122 17.84 1.13 13.96
C ALA A 122 19.32 0.99 14.34
N ASP A 123 19.85 -0.23 14.41
CA ASP A 123 21.28 -0.50 14.70
C ASP A 123 22.21 -0.16 13.52
N ARG A 124 21.68 0.01 12.31
CA ARG A 124 22.46 0.16 11.09
C ARG A 124 22.46 1.60 10.56
N THR A 125 23.51 1.93 9.83
CA THR A 125 23.60 3.15 9.01
C THR A 125 23.23 2.83 7.56
N TYR A 126 22.44 3.70 6.95
CA TYR A 126 21.96 3.58 5.58
C TYR A 126 22.40 4.76 4.74
N HIS A 127 22.55 4.54 3.44
CA HIS A 127 22.71 5.60 2.46
C HIS A 127 21.34 6.10 1.99
N ILE A 128 21.22 7.41 1.78
CA ILE A 128 19.94 8.05 1.35
C ILE A 128 19.50 7.60 -0.05
N LYS A 129 20.44 7.14 -0.87
CA LYS A 129 20.11 6.51 -2.16
C LYS A 129 19.35 5.19 -2.00
N ASP A 130 19.51 4.50 -0.87
CA ASP A 130 18.99 3.16 -0.60
C ASP A 130 17.72 3.18 0.29
N LEU A 131 17.11 4.36 0.48
CA LEU A 131 15.94 4.56 1.34
C LEU A 131 14.69 3.99 0.67
N ASN A 132 14.38 2.73 0.98
CA ASN A 132 13.11 2.11 0.65
C ASN A 132 12.33 1.80 1.95
N PRO A 133 10.98 1.72 1.88
CA PRO A 133 10.12 1.64 3.06
C PRO A 133 10.38 0.36 3.86
N ILE A 134 10.20 0.40 5.20
CA ILE A 134 10.39 -0.82 6.00
C ILE A 134 9.22 -1.78 5.82
N HIS A 135 8.00 -1.31 6.08
CA HIS A 135 6.68 -1.92 5.80
C HIS A 135 5.63 -1.09 6.58
N ASP A 136 4.35 -1.46 6.49
CA ASP A 136 3.22 -0.90 7.26
C ASP A 136 3.33 -1.19 8.77
N HIS A 137 2.81 -0.34 9.66
CA HIS A 137 2.84 -0.51 11.13
C HIS A 137 4.20 -0.36 11.86
N CYS A 138 5.31 0.04 11.22
CA CYS A 138 6.53 0.39 11.98
C CYS A 138 6.45 1.83 12.51
N HIS A 139 6.63 2.00 13.82
CA HIS A 139 6.70 3.30 14.49
C HIS A 139 8.14 3.84 14.54
N CYS A 140 8.84 3.89 13.40
CA CYS A 140 10.20 4.44 13.35
C CYS A 140 10.26 5.72 12.54
N THR A 141 11.20 6.60 12.89
CA THR A 141 11.56 7.78 12.10
C THR A 141 12.99 7.65 11.56
N VAL A 142 13.40 8.60 10.72
CA VAL A 142 14.77 8.69 10.19
C VAL A 142 15.50 9.88 10.79
N MET A 143 16.78 9.69 11.10
CA MET A 143 17.67 10.73 11.62
C MET A 143 18.92 10.83 10.76
N PRO A 144 19.25 12.01 10.21
CA PRO A 144 20.41 12.18 9.35
C PRO A 144 21.71 12.09 10.15
N ILE A 145 22.74 11.51 9.56
CA ILE A 145 24.10 11.49 10.11
C ILE A 145 24.90 12.57 9.39
N LEU A 146 25.36 13.56 10.14
CA LEU A 146 26.06 14.73 9.62
C LEU A 146 27.51 14.72 10.09
N ASN A 147 28.46 14.88 9.16
CA ASN A 147 29.89 15.02 9.47
C ASN A 147 30.45 13.89 10.36
N GLY A 148 29.93 12.67 10.22
CA GLY A 148 30.33 11.52 11.05
C GLY A 148 29.81 11.55 12.49
N ASN A 149 29.01 12.55 12.86
CA ASN A 149 28.31 12.58 14.13
C ASN A 149 27.02 11.77 14.01
N ASP A 150 27.04 10.56 14.58
CA ASP A 150 25.88 9.70 14.68
C ASP A 150 25.30 9.77 16.11
N PRO A 151 24.17 10.48 16.32
CA PRO A 151 23.58 10.63 17.64
C PRO A 151 23.05 9.30 18.23
N GLY A 152 22.85 8.27 17.39
CA GLY A 152 22.26 7.00 17.80
C GLY A 152 23.25 5.85 17.96
N LEU A 153 24.57 6.09 17.86
CA LEU A 153 25.65 5.09 17.64
C LEU A 153 25.56 3.78 18.46
N SER A 154 24.87 3.77 19.61
CA SER A 154 24.68 2.58 20.43
C SER A 154 23.21 2.33 20.72
N LEU A 155 22.72 1.12 20.43
CA LEU A 155 21.49 0.63 21.06
C LEU A 155 21.67 0.66 22.59
N ASN A 156 20.66 1.16 23.29
CA ASN A 156 20.69 1.09 24.75
C ASN A 156 20.52 -0.37 25.20
N ARG A 157 20.86 -0.64 26.46
CA ARG A 157 20.84 -2.01 26.98
C ARG A 157 19.46 -2.66 26.91
N ASN A 158 18.39 -1.88 27.09
CA ASN A 158 17.02 -2.38 27.06
C ASN A 158 16.64 -2.85 25.65
N ASP A 159 16.95 -2.07 24.62
CA ASP A 159 16.67 -2.46 23.22
C ASP A 159 17.41 -3.74 22.84
N LEU A 160 18.66 -3.87 23.28
CA LEU A 160 19.47 -5.07 23.05
C LEU A 160 18.93 -6.29 23.80
N ASP A 161 18.49 -6.12 25.05
CA ASP A 161 17.87 -7.19 25.83
C ASP A 161 16.52 -7.62 25.24
N THR A 162 15.76 -6.70 24.63
CA THR A 162 14.55 -7.03 23.86
C THR A 162 14.87 -7.91 22.66
N ILE A 163 15.93 -7.62 21.89
CA ILE A 163 16.36 -8.48 20.77
C ILE A 163 16.71 -9.88 21.28
N TYR A 164 17.52 -9.97 22.33
CA TYR A 164 17.93 -11.26 22.89
C TYR A 164 16.74 -12.04 23.45
N SER A 165 15.77 -11.38 24.07
CA SER A 165 14.54 -12.02 24.52
C SER A 165 13.76 -12.64 23.34
N HIS A 166 13.57 -11.89 22.25
CA HIS A 166 12.87 -12.39 21.06
C HIS A 166 13.63 -13.50 20.33
N ALA A 167 14.95 -13.43 20.29
CA ALA A 167 15.81 -14.46 19.71
C ALA A 167 15.91 -15.73 20.58
N GLY A 168 15.43 -15.68 21.84
CA GLY A 168 15.65 -16.73 22.83
C GLY A 168 17.05 -16.74 23.45
N GLY A 169 17.89 -15.74 23.14
CA GLY A 169 19.19 -15.48 23.73
C GLY A 169 20.15 -14.76 22.78
N ASN A 170 21.43 -14.71 23.15
CA ASN A 170 22.49 -13.99 22.41
C ASN A 170 23.46 -14.90 21.64
N LYS A 171 23.16 -16.20 21.53
CA LYS A 171 23.99 -17.13 20.76
C LYS A 171 23.71 -16.98 19.26
N ALA A 172 24.71 -17.25 18.42
CA ALA A 172 24.60 -17.10 16.96
C ALA A 172 23.40 -17.86 16.36
N TRP A 173 23.12 -19.08 16.83
CA TRP A 173 21.98 -19.88 16.37
C TRP A 173 20.62 -19.35 16.85
N GLN A 174 20.59 -18.65 17.99
CA GLN A 174 19.40 -17.97 18.52
C GLN A 174 19.13 -16.70 17.70
N LEU A 175 20.18 -15.93 17.43
CA LEU A 175 20.12 -14.72 16.60
C LEU A 175 19.77 -15.02 15.14
N ALA A 176 20.09 -16.20 14.63
CA ALA A 176 19.66 -16.63 13.29
C ALA A 176 18.13 -16.63 13.12
N SER A 177 17.36 -16.85 14.19
CA SER A 177 15.89 -16.83 14.16
C SER A 177 15.29 -15.43 14.01
N VAL A 178 16.08 -14.39 14.27
CA VAL A 178 15.72 -12.97 14.11
C VAL A 178 16.53 -12.29 13.01
N ASN A 179 17.22 -13.08 12.17
CA ASN A 179 17.91 -12.54 11.01
C ASN A 179 16.92 -11.96 10.01
N VAL A 180 17.27 -10.76 9.56
CA VAL A 180 16.52 -9.99 8.57
C VAL A 180 17.36 -9.90 7.31
N THR A 181 16.77 -10.22 6.17
CA THR A 181 17.30 -10.01 4.83
C THR A 181 16.62 -8.82 4.17
N VAL A 182 17.24 -8.22 3.16
CA VAL A 182 16.57 -7.24 2.30
C VAL A 182 15.94 -7.99 1.13
N GLY A 183 14.64 -7.80 0.93
CA GLY A 183 13.87 -8.29 -0.20
C GLY A 183 13.39 -7.13 -1.07
N GLU A 184 13.10 -7.36 -2.35
CA GLU A 184 12.55 -6.32 -3.24
C GLU A 184 11.04 -6.53 -3.43
N HIS A 185 10.23 -5.54 -3.08
CA HIS A 185 8.79 -5.53 -3.34
C HIS A 185 8.49 -4.69 -4.59
N GLY A 186 7.80 -5.26 -5.60
CA GLY A 186 7.56 -4.59 -6.88
C GLY A 186 6.85 -3.24 -6.78
N GLU A 187 5.87 -3.09 -5.87
CA GLU A 187 5.16 -1.81 -5.69
C GLU A 187 5.82 -0.77 -4.77
N ILE A 188 6.56 -1.25 -3.75
CA ILE A 188 6.97 -0.45 -2.57
C ILE A 188 8.48 -0.22 -2.57
N GLY A 189 9.25 -1.11 -3.21
CA GLY A 189 10.70 -1.11 -3.23
C GLY A 189 11.31 -2.10 -2.25
N PRO A 190 12.62 -2.04 -2.04
CA PRO A 190 13.29 -2.85 -1.05
C PRO A 190 12.68 -2.76 0.36
N ILE A 191 12.20 -3.88 0.87
CA ILE A 191 11.66 -4.04 2.21
C ILE A 191 12.57 -4.96 3.02
N PHE A 192 12.46 -4.88 4.34
CA PHE A 192 13.09 -5.88 5.19
C PHE A 192 12.20 -7.10 5.33
N ASP A 193 12.80 -8.27 5.20
CA ASP A 193 12.14 -9.56 5.30
C ASP A 193 12.78 -10.41 6.39
N LYS A 194 11.96 -11.15 7.14
CA LYS A 194 12.48 -12.20 8.02
C LYS A 194 12.87 -13.36 7.10
N THR A 195 14.16 -13.67 7.00
CA THR A 195 14.78 -14.66 6.10
C THR A 195 13.78 -15.66 5.48
N GLY A 196 13.28 -15.38 4.26
CA GLY A 196 12.44 -16.30 3.48
C GLY A 196 10.92 -16.04 3.49
N HIS A 197 10.44 -14.91 4.02
CA HIS A 197 9.02 -14.55 4.10
C HIS A 197 8.52 -13.62 2.98
N LEU A 198 9.30 -13.35 1.92
CA LEU A 198 8.77 -12.84 0.63
C LEU A 198 7.76 -13.79 -0.05
N GLN A 199 7.33 -14.86 0.59
CA GLN A 199 6.23 -15.73 0.17
C GLN A 199 4.87 -15.40 0.80
N HIS A 200 4.72 -14.27 1.50
CA HIS A 200 3.40 -13.70 1.76
C HIS A 200 3.18 -12.60 0.69
N ASN A 201 2.79 -12.92 -0.54
CA ASN A 201 1.41 -13.27 -0.86
C ASN A 201 0.46 -12.82 0.25
N ASP A 202 0.13 -11.54 0.24
CA ASP A 202 -1.00 -10.91 0.94
C ASP A 202 -2.36 -11.45 0.44
N GLY A 203 -2.42 -12.74 0.06
CA GLY A 203 -3.56 -13.42 -0.54
C GLY A 203 -4.01 -12.82 -1.86
N TYR A 204 -3.24 -11.86 -2.40
CA TYR A 204 -3.72 -10.98 -3.44
C TYR A 204 -2.72 -10.96 -4.57
N VAL A 205 -3.03 -11.81 -5.57
CA VAL A 205 -2.37 -11.96 -6.87
C VAL A 205 -1.22 -10.98 -7.06
N ASP A 206 0.00 -11.50 -7.09
CA ASP A 206 1.19 -10.82 -7.56
C ASP A 206 0.90 -10.22 -8.94
N TRP A 207 0.37 -8.99 -8.95
CA TRP A 207 0.11 -8.20 -10.15
C TRP A 207 1.41 -7.64 -10.73
N THR A 208 2.54 -8.01 -10.12
CA THR A 208 3.86 -7.46 -10.37
C THR A 208 4.87 -8.59 -10.52
N GLY A 209 4.50 -9.69 -11.20
CA GLY A 209 5.38 -10.85 -11.38
C GLY A 209 6.80 -10.42 -11.73
N ASP A 210 7.80 -10.79 -10.92
CA ASP A 210 9.22 -10.45 -11.05
C ASP A 210 9.54 -8.99 -11.48
N THR A 211 8.61 -8.04 -11.30
CA THR A 211 8.84 -6.66 -11.75
C THR A 211 9.68 -5.95 -10.72
N LYS A 212 10.94 -5.72 -11.12
CA LYS A 212 11.89 -4.92 -10.37
C LYS A 212 11.28 -3.57 -10.00
N TYR A 213 11.51 -3.12 -8.77
CA TYR A 213 11.08 -1.80 -8.35
C TYR A 213 11.87 -0.73 -9.10
N VAL A 214 11.15 0.30 -9.52
CA VAL A 214 11.72 1.53 -10.06
C VAL A 214 11.17 2.69 -9.25
N GLU A 215 12.03 3.64 -8.89
CA GLU A 215 11.59 4.85 -8.19
C GLU A 215 10.54 5.57 -9.05
N PRO A 216 9.32 5.79 -8.53
CA PRO A 216 8.27 6.42 -9.30
C PRO A 216 8.61 7.85 -9.73
N ASP A 217 8.44 8.16 -11.02
CA ASP A 217 8.64 9.48 -11.60
C ASP A 217 7.39 10.00 -12.32
N HIS A 218 7.46 11.28 -12.73
CA HIS A 218 6.32 11.98 -13.30
C HIS A 218 5.74 11.24 -14.51
N ASP A 219 6.62 10.79 -15.40
CA ASP A 219 6.27 10.09 -16.63
C ASP A 219 5.55 8.78 -16.32
N MET A 220 5.99 8.06 -15.31
CA MET A 220 5.32 6.85 -14.87
C MET A 220 3.90 7.13 -14.35
N SER A 221 3.65 8.21 -13.59
CA SER A 221 2.26 8.52 -13.20
C SER A 221 1.39 9.01 -14.35
N VAL A 222 1.96 9.67 -15.36
CA VAL A 222 1.23 9.94 -16.61
C VAL A 222 0.83 8.64 -17.28
N GLN A 223 1.76 7.69 -17.44
CA GLN A 223 1.48 6.36 -18.03
C GLN A 223 0.42 5.58 -17.22
N GLN A 224 0.45 5.67 -15.89
CA GLN A 224 -0.55 5.05 -15.02
C GLN A 224 -1.94 5.68 -15.23
N LEU A 225 -2.03 7.00 -15.34
CA LEU A 225 -3.30 7.68 -15.64
C LEU A 225 -3.83 7.34 -17.04
N GLU A 226 -2.96 7.20 -18.05
CA GLU A 226 -3.32 6.73 -19.39
C GLU A 226 -3.84 5.29 -19.37
N THR A 227 -3.18 4.42 -18.60
CA THR A 227 -3.59 3.03 -18.40
C THR A 227 -4.96 2.95 -17.73
N MET A 228 -5.17 3.72 -16.65
CA MET A 228 -6.46 3.82 -15.97
C MET A 228 -7.56 4.35 -16.91
N LEU A 229 -7.25 5.35 -17.75
CA LEU A 229 -8.22 5.89 -18.70
C LEU A 229 -8.60 4.86 -19.77
N THR A 230 -7.62 4.12 -20.28
CA THR A 230 -7.82 3.05 -21.26
C THR A 230 -8.70 1.96 -20.66
N ARG A 231 -8.34 1.44 -19.48
CA ARG A 231 -9.14 0.48 -18.72
C ARG A 231 -10.56 0.99 -18.48
N SER A 232 -10.68 2.26 -18.08
CA SER A 232 -11.96 2.88 -17.78
C SER A 232 -12.87 2.98 -19.01
N ARG A 233 -12.29 3.18 -20.21
CA ARG A 233 -13.02 3.21 -21.48
C ARG A 233 -13.48 1.82 -21.89
N SER A 234 -12.60 0.83 -21.86
CA SER A 234 -12.96 -0.56 -22.19
C SER A 234 -14.10 -1.07 -21.31
N LEU A 235 -14.05 -0.79 -19.99
CA LEU A 235 -15.12 -1.14 -19.07
C LEU A 235 -16.43 -0.40 -19.38
N LEU A 236 -16.36 0.88 -19.75
CA LEU A 236 -17.53 1.67 -20.11
C LEU A 236 -18.19 1.14 -21.38
N GLU A 237 -17.41 0.78 -22.40
CA GLU A 237 -17.87 0.20 -23.66
C GLU A 237 -18.58 -1.15 -23.42
N ALA A 238 -17.97 -2.04 -22.64
CA ALA A 238 -18.57 -3.32 -22.30
C ALA A 238 -19.87 -3.15 -21.48
N MET A 239 -19.91 -2.23 -20.51
CA MET A 239 -21.16 -1.95 -19.77
C MET A 239 -22.27 -1.38 -20.66
N GLN A 240 -21.93 -0.51 -21.61
CA GLN A 240 -22.89 0.03 -22.57
C GLN A 240 -23.42 -1.06 -23.51
N SER A 241 -22.53 -1.91 -24.02
CA SER A 241 -22.91 -3.10 -24.81
C SER A 241 -23.89 -4.00 -24.07
N VAL A 242 -23.65 -4.28 -22.79
CA VAL A 242 -24.56 -5.11 -21.96
C VAL A 242 -25.91 -4.42 -21.72
N GLU A 243 -25.92 -3.10 -21.50
CA GLU A 243 -27.17 -2.33 -21.35
C GLU A 243 -27.99 -2.30 -22.65
N ASP A 244 -27.34 -2.12 -23.79
CA ASP A 244 -27.98 -2.02 -25.10
C ASP A 244 -28.49 -3.38 -25.60
N THR A 245 -27.73 -4.45 -25.39
CA THR A 245 -28.06 -5.79 -25.90
C THR A 245 -28.84 -6.64 -24.91
N GLY A 246 -28.79 -6.31 -23.62
CA GLY A 246 -29.30 -7.15 -22.54
C GLY A 246 -28.57 -8.50 -22.39
N ARG A 247 -27.40 -8.67 -23.01
CA ARG A 247 -26.59 -9.90 -22.93
C ARG A 247 -25.36 -9.67 -22.06
N ALA A 248 -25.01 -10.65 -21.26
CA ALA A 248 -23.79 -10.58 -20.45
C ALA A 248 -22.54 -10.57 -21.35
N GLU A 249 -21.51 -9.87 -20.90
CA GLU A 249 -20.23 -9.74 -21.57
C GLU A 249 -19.10 -9.99 -20.58
N THR A 250 -18.01 -10.56 -21.09
CA THR A 250 -16.81 -10.86 -20.32
C THR A 250 -15.67 -10.00 -20.86
N LEU A 251 -15.08 -9.19 -19.99
CA LEU A 251 -13.96 -8.30 -20.31
C LEU A 251 -12.72 -8.74 -19.54
N ASP A 252 -11.62 -9.01 -20.23
CA ASP A 252 -10.31 -9.06 -19.57
C ASP A 252 -9.82 -7.63 -19.32
N SER A 253 -9.56 -7.30 -18.07
CA SER A 253 -9.06 -6.00 -17.65
C SER A 253 -7.82 -6.22 -16.80
N ASP A 254 -6.66 -6.14 -17.46
CA ASP A 254 -5.34 -6.45 -16.89
C ASP A 254 -5.43 -7.78 -16.16
N GLY A 255 -5.61 -8.89 -16.88
CA GLY A 255 -5.62 -10.26 -16.35
C GLY A 255 -6.74 -10.59 -15.37
N ARG A 256 -7.71 -9.68 -15.16
CA ARG A 256 -8.93 -9.95 -14.41
C ARG A 256 -10.09 -10.10 -15.36
N GLU A 257 -10.71 -11.27 -15.31
CA GLU A 257 -11.95 -11.51 -16.01
C GLU A 257 -13.12 -10.83 -15.28
N LEU A 258 -13.65 -9.77 -15.88
CA LEU A 258 -14.82 -9.04 -15.42
C LEU A 258 -16.06 -9.54 -16.15
N ASN A 259 -16.94 -10.21 -15.40
CA ASN A 259 -18.22 -10.69 -15.91
C ASN A 259 -19.32 -9.64 -15.67
N ILE A 260 -19.69 -8.92 -16.72
CA ILE A 260 -20.67 -7.83 -16.70
C ILE A 260 -22.03 -8.41 -17.08
N ARG A 261 -23.04 -8.19 -16.24
CA ARG A 261 -24.38 -8.76 -16.42
C ARG A 261 -25.45 -7.66 -16.38
N PRO A 262 -26.57 -7.84 -17.10
CA PRO A 262 -27.72 -6.96 -16.98
C PRO A 262 -28.17 -6.87 -15.52
N SER A 263 -28.37 -5.65 -15.01
CA SER A 263 -28.85 -5.44 -13.65
C SER A 263 -29.55 -4.09 -13.51
N LYS A 264 -30.40 -3.94 -12.49
CA LYS A 264 -31.07 -2.66 -12.18
C LYS A 264 -30.10 -1.53 -11.85
N SER A 265 -28.86 -1.87 -11.51
CA SER A 265 -27.80 -0.91 -11.14
C SER A 265 -26.86 -0.57 -12.30
N LEU A 266 -27.00 -1.22 -13.47
CA LEU A 266 -26.07 -1.06 -14.59
C LEU A 266 -26.05 0.37 -15.13
N ALA A 267 -27.21 0.98 -15.33
CA ALA A 267 -27.31 2.40 -15.72
C ALA A 267 -26.64 3.37 -14.72
N ASN A 268 -26.68 3.07 -13.41
CA ASN A 268 -25.94 3.84 -12.41
C ASN A 268 -24.42 3.62 -12.55
N ALA A 269 -23.98 2.37 -12.71
CA ALA A 269 -22.57 2.03 -12.90
C ALA A 269 -21.96 2.71 -14.14
N ILE A 270 -22.69 2.74 -15.27
CA ILE A 270 -22.30 3.47 -16.49
C ILE A 270 -22.08 4.96 -16.21
N ARG A 271 -22.96 5.60 -15.44
CA ARG A 271 -22.81 7.02 -15.10
C ARG A 271 -21.55 7.28 -14.25
N TYR A 272 -21.32 6.46 -13.23
CA TYR A 272 -20.11 6.57 -12.40
C TYR A 272 -18.84 6.36 -13.22
N GLN A 273 -18.83 5.33 -14.07
CA GLN A 273 -17.68 5.03 -14.91
C GLN A 273 -17.39 6.14 -15.92
N LYS A 274 -18.42 6.73 -16.51
CA LYS A 274 -18.28 7.88 -17.40
C LYS A 274 -17.70 9.09 -16.67
N ALA A 275 -18.17 9.39 -15.47
CA ALA A 275 -17.64 10.48 -14.65
C ALA A 275 -16.17 10.25 -14.29
N PHE A 276 -15.82 9.02 -13.94
CA PHE A 276 -14.44 8.63 -13.64
C PHE A 276 -13.51 8.81 -14.85
N ALA A 277 -13.92 8.35 -16.05
CA ALA A 277 -13.16 8.54 -17.29
C ALA A 277 -12.92 10.03 -17.61
N VAL A 278 -13.92 10.89 -17.37
CA VAL A 278 -13.77 12.35 -17.55
C VAL A 278 -12.77 12.93 -16.54
N SER A 279 -12.82 12.49 -15.28
CA SER A 279 -11.86 12.89 -14.25
C SER A 279 -10.43 12.54 -14.63
N LEU A 280 -10.18 11.30 -15.08
CA LEU A 280 -8.86 10.84 -15.52
C LEU A 280 -8.33 11.65 -16.70
N ARG A 281 -9.19 11.92 -17.69
CA ARG A 281 -8.82 12.77 -18.83
C ARG A 281 -8.48 14.19 -18.39
N SER A 282 -9.21 14.74 -17.42
CA SER A 282 -8.91 16.05 -16.87
C SER A 282 -7.56 16.07 -16.16
N MET A 283 -7.24 15.02 -15.38
CA MET A 283 -5.95 14.88 -14.69
C MET A 283 -4.81 14.84 -15.71
N LEU A 284 -4.92 14.04 -16.76
CA LEU A 284 -3.93 13.95 -17.84
C LEU A 284 -3.67 15.31 -18.52
N ASN A 285 -4.73 16.05 -18.84
CA ASN A 285 -4.60 17.39 -19.44
C ASN A 285 -3.89 18.39 -18.51
N THR A 286 -3.99 18.21 -17.18
CA THR A 286 -3.31 19.09 -16.20
C THR A 286 -1.89 18.65 -15.87
N SER A 287 -1.52 17.40 -16.18
CA SER A 287 -0.19 16.84 -15.94
C SER A 287 0.86 17.27 -16.98
N GLY A 288 0.56 18.23 -17.85
CA GLY A 288 1.53 18.81 -18.78
C GLY A 288 1.77 18.03 -20.07
N VAL A 289 0.79 17.21 -20.49
CA VAL A 289 0.70 16.61 -21.83
C VAL A 289 -0.12 17.51 -22.76
#